data_AF-A0A5C6LUP9-F1
#
_entry.id   AF-A0A5C6LUP9-F1
#
_cell.length_a   1.000
_cell.length_b   1.000
_cell.length_c   1.000
_cell.angle_alpha   90.00
_cell.angle_beta   90.00
_cell.angle_gamma   90.00
#
_symmetry.space_group_name_H-M   'P 1'
#
loop_
_entity.id
_entity.type
_entity.pdbx_description
1 polymer ?
#
loop_
_entity_poly.entity_id
_entity_poly.type
_entity_poly.pdbx_seq_one_letter_code
_entity_poly.pdbx_strand_id
1 'polypeptide(L)'
;MSRIPVGIRHFTRRALSKEEAGCIDAIPCALQLEYIQYYFHICQIPVIPTQAGWYARTKENAIEKLPEDIAAQLTAIYHPRVSLWACLGPLMLITVVALVFLAKGLAAYYTETNIL
;
A
#
# COMPACT_ATOMS: atom_id res chain seq x y z
N MET A 1 -7.95 14.38 17.18
CA MET A 1 -8.27 13.57 15.98
C MET A 1 -7.49 14.11 14.80
N SER A 2 -6.62 13.31 14.17
CA SER A 2 -5.81 13.79 13.02
C SER A 2 -6.65 13.74 11.74
N ARG A 3 -6.89 14.91 11.13
CA ARG A 3 -7.48 15.00 9.80
C ARG A 3 -6.41 14.66 8.76
N ILE A 4 -6.67 13.67 7.92
CA ILE A 4 -5.75 13.32 6.82
C ILE A 4 -6.21 14.09 5.58
N PRO A 5 -5.41 15.02 5.04
CA PRO A 5 -5.75 15.70 3.80
C PRO A 5 -5.73 14.70 2.64
N VAL A 6 -6.80 14.69 1.84
CA VAL A 6 -6.95 13.83 0.65
C VAL A 6 -5.96 14.28 -0.43
N GLY A 7 -5.17 13.36 -1.01
CA GLY A 7 -4.15 13.67 -2.02
C GLY A 7 -2.90 12.76 -2.02
N ILE A 8 -2.42 12.48 -3.24
CA ILE A 8 -1.19 11.80 -3.78
C ILE A 8 -0.55 10.64 -2.97
N ARG A 9 -0.51 10.70 -1.65
CA ARG A 9 0.25 9.78 -0.78
C ARG A 9 -0.53 8.56 -0.28
N HIS A 10 -1.82 8.47 -0.58
CA HIS A 10 -2.67 7.37 -0.13
C HIS A 10 -3.64 6.93 -1.23
N PHE A 11 -3.88 5.62 -1.28
CA PHE A 11 -4.82 5.00 -2.21
C PHE A 11 -5.96 4.36 -1.42
N THR A 12 -7.18 4.77 -1.72
CA THR A 12 -8.38 4.08 -1.26
C THR A 12 -8.48 2.75 -1.99
N ARG A 13 -8.30 1.64 -1.26
CA ARG A 13 -8.36 0.28 -1.83
C ARG A 13 -9.77 -0.26 -1.90
N ARG A 14 -10.63 0.13 -0.95
CA ARG A 14 -12.04 -0.25 -0.92
C ARG A 14 -12.84 0.87 -0.27
N ALA A 15 -13.97 1.20 -0.86
CA ALA A 15 -15.03 1.97 -0.22
C ALA A 15 -16.21 1.02 0.01
N LEU A 16 -16.78 1.03 1.20
CA LEU A 16 -18.01 0.33 1.55
C LEU A 16 -19.11 1.36 1.72
N SER A 17 -20.26 1.09 1.08
CA SER A 17 -21.47 1.86 1.36
C SER A 17 -21.97 1.54 2.76
N LYS A 18 -22.87 2.37 3.25
CA LYS A 18 -23.49 2.17 4.56
C LYS A 18 -24.18 0.82 4.66
N GLU A 19 -24.94 0.45 3.62
CA GLU A 19 -25.68 -0.82 3.61
C GLU A 19 -24.74 -2.03 3.60
N GLU A 20 -23.60 -1.94 2.89
CA GLU A 20 -22.61 -3.03 2.83
C GLU A 20 -21.92 -3.28 4.17
N ALA A 21 -21.72 -2.23 4.98
CA ALA A 21 -20.96 -2.34 6.21
C ALA A 21 -21.76 -2.90 7.39
N GLY A 22 -23.09 -2.81 7.38
CA GLY A 22 -23.97 -3.33 8.45
C GLY A 22 -23.77 -2.73 9.86
N CYS A 23 -22.77 -1.86 10.05
CA CYS A 23 -22.34 -1.30 11.35
C CYS A 23 -22.68 0.19 11.51
N ILE A 24 -23.69 0.69 10.78
CA ILE A 24 -24.00 2.13 10.62
C ILE A 24 -24.27 2.84 11.96
N ASP A 25 -24.87 2.14 12.93
CA ASP A 25 -25.32 2.77 14.19
C ASP A 25 -24.16 3.21 15.10
N ALA A 26 -22.95 2.70 14.87
CA ALA A 26 -21.80 3.01 15.72
C ALA A 26 -21.13 4.36 15.40
N ILE A 27 -21.40 4.97 14.23
CA ILE A 27 -20.67 6.18 13.79
C ILE A 27 -21.63 7.21 13.19
N PRO A 28 -22.22 8.08 14.03
CA PRO A 28 -23.03 9.19 13.55
C PRO A 28 -22.15 10.09 12.68
N CYS A 29 -22.67 10.47 11.50
CA CYS A 29 -22.01 11.34 10.50
C CYS A 29 -21.06 10.69 9.47
N ALA A 30 -20.75 9.41 9.55
CA ALA A 30 -20.03 8.72 8.46
C ALA A 30 -20.91 8.63 7.21
N LEU A 31 -20.39 9.00 6.03
CA LEU A 31 -21.04 8.86 4.72
C LEU A 31 -20.64 7.54 4.06
N GLN A 32 -19.36 7.18 4.13
CA GLN A 32 -18.81 5.92 3.61
C GLN A 32 -17.61 5.50 4.44
N LEU A 33 -17.31 4.20 4.41
CA LEU A 33 -16.14 3.62 5.09
C LEU A 33 -15.09 3.25 4.05
N GLU A 34 -13.87 3.73 4.22
CA GLU A 34 -12.78 3.57 3.26
C GLU A 34 -11.61 2.84 3.90
N TYR A 35 -11.15 1.77 3.26
CA TYR A 35 -9.87 1.17 3.56
C TYR A 35 -8.78 1.88 2.76
N ILE A 36 -7.89 2.57 3.47
CA ILE A 36 -6.85 3.41 2.88
C ILE A 36 -5.49 2.75 3.09
N GLN A 37 -4.71 2.66 2.02
CA GLN A 37 -3.32 2.19 2.05
C GLN A 37 -2.37 3.35 1.73
N TYR A 38 -1.43 3.58 2.63
CA TYR A 38 -0.31 4.51 2.46
C TYR A 38 0.86 3.79 1.80
N TYR A 39 1.57 4.55 0.96
CA TYR A 39 2.78 4.10 0.30
C TYR A 39 3.91 5.10 0.50
N PHE A 40 5.13 4.58 0.61
CA PHE A 40 6.34 5.33 0.38
C PHE A 40 6.50 5.59 -1.12
N HIS A 41 6.86 6.82 -1.49
CA HIS A 41 6.97 7.24 -2.88
C HIS A 41 8.41 7.65 -3.21
N ILE A 42 8.91 7.19 -4.36
CA ILE A 42 10.15 7.68 -4.97
C ILE A 42 9.75 8.42 -6.24
N CYS A 43 10.09 9.70 -6.36
CA CYS A 43 9.73 10.51 -7.54
C CYS A 43 8.23 10.40 -7.93
N GLN A 44 7.33 10.45 -6.93
CA GLN A 44 5.87 10.29 -7.08
C GLN A 44 5.36 8.89 -7.45
N ILE A 45 6.24 7.90 -7.62
CA ILE A 45 5.84 6.51 -7.87
C ILE A 45 5.68 5.79 -6.51
N PRO A 46 4.53 5.19 -6.19
CA PRO A 46 4.35 4.40 -4.98
C PRO A 46 5.17 3.11 -5.07
N VAL A 47 6.09 2.90 -4.12
CA VAL A 47 7.05 1.79 -4.16
C VAL A 47 6.76 0.75 -3.08
N ILE A 48 6.51 1.19 -1.84
CA ILE A 48 6.40 0.28 -0.70
C ILE A 48 5.16 0.65 0.13
N PRO A 49 4.24 -0.30 0.43
CA PRO A 49 3.14 -0.05 1.35
C PRO A 49 3.69 0.16 2.77
N THR A 50 3.28 1.22 3.46
CA THR A 50 3.80 1.58 4.80
C THR A 50 2.78 1.38 5.91
N GLN A 51 1.57 1.89 5.71
CA GLN A 51 0.50 1.84 6.70
C GLN A 51 -0.83 1.60 6.00
N ALA A 52 -1.77 0.96 6.69
CA ALA A 52 -3.12 0.77 6.17
C ALA A 52 -4.12 0.83 7.32
N GLY A 53 -5.34 1.24 7.03
CA GLY A 53 -6.38 1.31 8.04
C GLY A 53 -7.74 1.66 7.47
N TRP A 54 -8.75 1.50 8.32
CA TRP A 54 -10.11 1.92 8.02
C TRP A 54 -10.36 3.35 8.48
N TYR A 55 -11.04 4.09 7.63
CA TYR A 55 -11.37 5.48 7.84
C TYR A 55 -12.83 5.72 7.50
N ALA A 56 -13.49 6.59 8.25
CA ALA A 56 -14.80 7.10 7.88
C ALA A 56 -14.62 8.40 7.08
N ARG A 57 -15.26 8.49 5.92
CA ARG A 57 -15.44 9.76 5.24
C ARG A 57 -16.74 10.39 5.72
N THR A 58 -16.66 11.60 6.26
CA THR A 58 -17.82 12.37 6.72
C THR A 58 -18.48 13.15 5.57
N LYS A 59 -19.69 13.67 5.79
CA LYS A 59 -20.40 14.52 4.81
C LYS A 59 -19.63 15.80 4.44
N GLU A 60 -18.74 16.25 5.31
CA GLU A 60 -17.85 17.41 5.11
C GLU A 60 -16.60 17.04 4.29
N ASN A 61 -16.56 15.83 3.73
CA ASN A 61 -15.45 15.28 2.97
C ASN A 61 -14.14 15.17 3.78
N ALA A 62 -14.24 15.15 5.12
CA ALA A 62 -13.12 14.87 6.00
C ALA A 62 -12.95 13.36 6.18
N ILE A 63 -11.70 12.90 6.28
CA ILE A 63 -11.35 11.50 6.52
C ILE A 63 -10.88 11.37 7.97
N GLU A 64 -11.60 10.56 8.74
CA GLU A 64 -11.34 10.32 10.17
C GLU A 64 -10.98 8.85 10.41
N LYS A 65 -9.96 8.61 11.24
CA LYS A 65 -9.53 7.25 11.58
C LYS A 65 -10.58 6.59 12.48
N LEU A 66 -10.97 5.37 12.14
CA LEU A 66 -11.90 4.60 12.96
C LEU A 66 -11.28 4.12 14.27
N PRO A 67 -12.09 3.95 15.33
CA PRO A 67 -11.69 3.21 16.53
C PRO A 67 -11.22 1.80 16.17
N GLU A 68 -10.25 1.28 16.92
CA GLU A 68 -9.61 -0.02 16.61
C GLU A 68 -10.61 -1.18 16.64
N ASP A 69 -11.59 -1.16 17.54
CA ASP A 69 -12.59 -2.22 17.66
C ASP A 69 -13.44 -2.37 16.39
N ILE A 70 -13.88 -1.25 15.81
CA ILE A 70 -14.68 -1.22 14.58
C ILE A 70 -13.80 -1.54 13.38
N ALA A 71 -12.56 -1.05 13.37
CA ALA A 71 -11.61 -1.35 12.31
C ALA A 71 -11.27 -2.85 12.26
N ALA A 72 -11.19 -3.54 13.40
CA ALA A 72 -10.97 -4.97 13.47
C ALA A 72 -12.14 -5.76 12.86
N GLN A 73 -13.38 -5.39 13.18
CA GLN A 73 -14.58 -6.02 12.60
C GLN A 73 -14.64 -5.83 11.08
N LEU A 74 -14.37 -4.63 10.58
CA LEU A 74 -14.33 -4.35 9.14
C LEU A 74 -13.21 -5.11 8.41
N THR A 75 -12.08 -5.33 9.09
CA THR A 75 -10.96 -6.13 8.55
C THR A 75 -11.28 -7.63 8.49
N ALA A 76 -12.19 -8.11 9.35
CA ALA A 76 -12.71 -9.47 9.25
C ALA A 76 -13.67 -9.64 8.05
N ILE A 77 -14.43 -8.60 7.70
CA ILE A 77 -15.35 -8.62 6.54
C ILE A 77 -14.59 -8.46 5.23
N TYR A 78 -13.63 -7.53 5.18
CA TYR A 78 -12.77 -7.32 4.03
C TYR A 78 -11.33 -7.64 4.42
N HIS A 79 -10.82 -8.76 3.91
CA HIS A 79 -9.42 -9.15 4.06
C HIS A 79 -8.56 -8.40 3.05
N PRO A 80 -7.79 -7.37 3.47
CA PRO A 80 -6.93 -6.63 2.57
C PRO A 80 -5.81 -7.55 2.08
N ARG A 81 -5.90 -8.02 0.84
CA ARG A 81 -4.84 -8.83 0.23
C ARG A 81 -3.63 -7.94 -0.05
N VAL A 82 -2.48 -8.33 0.48
CA VAL A 82 -1.20 -7.74 0.10
C VAL A 82 -1.01 -8.02 -1.39
N SER A 83 -0.73 -6.98 -2.18
CA SER A 83 -0.53 -7.17 -3.62
C SER A 83 0.79 -7.91 -3.81
N LEU A 84 0.77 -9.09 -4.45
CA LEU A 84 1.97 -9.85 -4.81
C LEU A 84 2.99 -8.99 -5.59
N TRP A 85 2.49 -8.02 -6.36
CA TRP A 85 3.32 -7.04 -7.08
C TRP A 85 4.16 -6.16 -6.16
N ALA A 86 3.68 -5.85 -4.95
CA ALA A 86 4.44 -5.09 -3.97
C ALA A 86 5.67 -5.89 -3.45
N CYS A 87 5.63 -7.22 -3.52
CA CYS A 87 6.76 -8.08 -3.18
C CYS A 87 7.70 -8.33 -4.37
N LEU A 88 7.14 -8.42 -5.58
CA LEU A 88 7.91 -8.70 -6.81
C LEU A 88 8.79 -7.52 -7.24
N GLY A 89 8.37 -6.27 -7.01
CA GLY A 89 9.15 -5.09 -7.40
C GLY A 89 10.56 -5.06 -6.81
N PRO A 90 10.72 -5.13 -5.48
CA PRO A 90 12.03 -5.18 -4.84
C PRO A 90 12.86 -6.41 -5.25
N LEU A 91 12.22 -7.58 -5.40
CA LEU A 91 12.90 -8.80 -5.83
C LEU A 91 13.46 -8.68 -7.25
N MET A 92 12.70 -8.10 -8.17
CA MET A 92 13.15 -7.84 -9.55
C MET A 92 14.31 -6.85 -9.61
N LEU A 93 14.31 -5.82 -8.76
CA LEU A 93 15.43 -4.89 -8.68
C LEU A 93 16.72 -5.61 -8.22
N ILE A 94 16.61 -6.44 -7.18
CA ILE A 94 17.74 -7.21 -6.65
C ILE A 94 18.29 -8.16 -7.71
N THR A 95 17.43 -8.88 -8.43
CA THR A 95 17.87 -9.82 -9.47
C THR A 95 18.56 -9.10 -10.64
N VAL A 96 18.04 -7.95 -11.08
CA VAL A 96 18.67 -7.14 -12.13
C VAL A 96 20.06 -6.66 -11.67
N VAL A 97 20.17 -6.14 -10.46
CA VAL A 97 21.45 -5.67 -9.92
C VAL A 97 22.45 -6.83 -9.82
N ALA A 98 22.02 -7.99 -9.29
CA ALA A 98 22.88 -9.17 -9.18
C ALA A 98 23.36 -9.67 -10.55
N LEU A 99 22.48 -9.70 -11.56
CA LEU A 99 22.82 -10.08 -12.93
C LEU A 99 23.87 -9.15 -13.55
N VAL A 100 23.77 -7.84 -13.31
CA VAL A 100 24.77 -6.87 -13.80
C VAL A 100 26.15 -7.13 -13.19
N PHE A 101 26.22 -7.41 -11.88
CA PHE A 101 27.50 -7.74 -11.23
C PHE A 101 28.08 -9.06 -11.72
N LEU A 102 27.24 -10.09 -11.88
CA LEU A 102 27.66 -11.39 -12.43
C LEU A 102 28.19 -11.26 -13.85
N ALA A 103 27.48 -10.52 -14.72
CA ALA A 103 27.92 -10.27 -16.09
C ALA A 103 29.26 -9.53 -16.15
N LYS A 104 29.47 -8.53 -15.27
CA LYS A 104 30.75 -7.84 -15.16
C LYS A 104 31.89 -8.76 -14.71
N GLY A 105 31.66 -9.61 -13.71
CA GLY A 105 32.65 -10.58 -13.24
C GLY A 105 33.01 -11.63 -14.30
N LEU A 106 32.01 -12.16 -14.99
CA LEU A 106 32.21 -13.09 -16.11
C LEU A 106 32.98 -12.45 -17.27
N ALA A 107 32.64 -11.21 -17.64
CA ALA A 107 33.35 -10.49 -18.68
C ALA A 107 34.83 -10.27 -18.33
N ALA A 108 35.12 -9.87 -17.08
CA ALA A 108 36.49 -9.70 -16.59
C ALA A 108 37.28 -11.02 -16.60
N TYR A 109 36.67 -12.11 -16.13
CA TYR A 109 37.27 -13.44 -16.14
C TYR A 109 37.60 -13.92 -17.57
N TYR A 110 36.66 -13.73 -18.52
CA TYR A 110 36.87 -14.08 -19.92
C TYR A 110 37.97 -13.26 -20.59
N THR A 111 38.09 -11.97 -20.27
CA THR A 111 39.20 -11.14 -20.79
C THR A 111 40.55 -11.57 -20.23
N GLU A 112 40.65 -11.92 -18.95
CA GLU A 112 41.93 -12.39 -18.37
C GLU A 112 42.36 -13.75 -18.94
N THR A 113 41.41 -14.65 -19.22
CA THR A 113 41.72 -16.00 -19.73
C THR A 113 42.04 -16.06 -21.23
N ASN A 114 41.67 -15.05 -22.04
CA ASN A 114 41.93 -15.03 -23.49
C ASN A 114 43.04 -14.06 -23.92
N ILE A 115 43.65 -13.32 -22.98
CA ILE A 115 44.76 -12.39 -23.24
C ILE A 115 46.13 -13.00 -22.82
N LEU A 116 46.13 -14.18 -22.18
CA LEU A 116 47.34 -14.96 -21.84
C LEU A 116 47.65 -16.06 -22.87
#